data_AF-Q729C1-F1
#
_entry.id   AF-Q729C1-F1
#
_cell.length_a   1.000
_cell.length_b   1.000
_cell.length_c   1.000
_cell.angle_alpha   90.00
_cell.angle_beta   90.00
_cell.angle_gamma   90.00
#
_symmetry.space_group_name_H-M   'P 1'
#
loop_
_entity.id
_entity.type
_entity.pdbx_description
1 polymer ?
#
loop_
_entity_poly.entity_id
_entity_poly.type
_entity_poly.pdbx_seq_one_letter_code
_entity_poly.pdbx_strand_id
1 'polypeptide(L)'
;MAKSIYVGNLPWSATEEQVQDLFSPFGPVLSVKLVSDRDTGRARGFGFVEMDDAEAVAAIEALDNASFGGRTLRVNEARPRAPRPPRY
;
A
#
# COMPACT_ATOMS: atom_id res chain seq x y z
N MET A 1 8.19 11.38 9.63
CA MET A 1 6.93 11.99 9.12
C MET A 1 6.20 10.85 8.43
N ALA A 2 4.92 10.62 8.69
CA ALA A 2 4.23 9.49 8.08
C ALA A 2 3.91 9.78 6.61
N LYS A 3 4.16 8.80 5.75
CA LYS A 3 3.97 8.84 4.31
C LYS A 3 3.02 7.74 3.90
N SER A 4 2.09 8.09 3.03
CA SER A 4 1.19 7.11 2.45
C SER A 4 1.86 6.51 1.21
N ILE A 5 1.67 5.22 1.00
CA ILE A 5 2.18 4.44 -0.11
C ILE A 5 0.98 3.87 -0.83
N TYR A 6 0.89 4.14 -2.12
CA TYR A 6 -0.09 3.54 -3.02
C TYR A 6 0.45 2.21 -3.50
N VAL A 7 -0.34 1.15 -3.35
CA VAL A 7 -0.05 -0.18 -3.91
C VAL A 7 -1.13 -0.48 -4.93
N GLY A 8 -0.76 -0.80 -6.16
CA GLY A 8 -1.64 -0.99 -7.31
C GLY A 8 -1.28 -2.25 -8.09
N ASN A 9 -2.17 -2.66 -8.99
CA ASN A 9 -2.11 -3.92 -9.73
C ASN A 9 -2.00 -5.19 -8.87
N LEU A 10 -2.48 -5.13 -7.63
CA LEU A 10 -2.58 -6.27 -6.73
C LEU A 10 -3.57 -7.31 -7.28
N PRO A 11 -3.33 -8.61 -7.09
CA PRO A 11 -4.29 -9.64 -7.42
C PRO A 11 -5.51 -9.53 -6.52
N TRP A 12 -6.62 -10.11 -6.97
CA TRP A 12 -7.89 -10.09 -6.25
C TRP A 12 -7.83 -10.82 -4.89
N SER A 13 -6.84 -11.67 -4.70
CA SER A 13 -6.55 -12.39 -3.46
C SER A 13 -5.64 -11.62 -2.49
N ALA A 14 -5.19 -10.42 -2.83
CA ALA A 14 -4.33 -9.64 -1.95
C ALA A 14 -5.09 -9.18 -0.71
N THR A 15 -4.54 -9.46 0.47
CA THR A 15 -5.08 -9.08 1.77
C THR A 15 -4.20 -8.03 2.45
N GLU A 16 -4.76 -7.33 3.44
CA GLU A 16 -4.04 -6.31 4.19
C GLU A 16 -2.82 -6.90 4.88
N GLU A 17 -2.92 -8.15 5.33
CA GLU A 17 -1.83 -8.95 5.90
C GLU A 17 -0.70 -9.18 4.89
N GLN A 18 -1.00 -9.55 3.65
CA GLN A 18 0.05 -9.75 2.63
C GLN A 18 0.80 -8.46 2.32
N VAL A 19 0.08 -7.34 2.28
CA VAL A 19 0.70 -6.03 2.11
C VAL A 19 1.52 -5.69 3.35
N GLN A 20 1.00 -5.90 4.55
CA GLN A 20 1.76 -5.68 5.77
C GLN A 20 3.05 -6.52 5.80
N ASP A 21 3.01 -7.80 5.42
CA ASP A 21 4.17 -8.69 5.36
C ASP A 21 5.19 -8.25 4.30
N LEU A 22 4.73 -7.77 3.14
CA LEU A 22 5.60 -7.23 2.09
C LEU A 22 6.36 -5.98 2.56
N PHE A 23 5.70 -5.16 3.37
CA PHE A 23 6.26 -3.90 3.87
C PHE A 23 7.00 -4.04 5.20
N SER A 24 6.73 -5.10 5.98
CA SER A 24 7.38 -5.43 7.25
C SER A 24 8.91 -5.46 7.22
N PRO A 25 9.61 -5.98 6.19
CA PRO A 25 11.07 -5.94 6.14
C PRO A 25 11.64 -4.54 5.89
N PHE A 26 10.83 -3.59 5.39
CA PHE A 26 11.25 -2.22 5.14
C PHE A 26 10.97 -1.31 6.34
N GLY A 27 9.90 -1.56 7.10
CA GLY A 27 9.59 -0.79 8.29
C GLY A 27 8.26 -1.12 8.97
N PRO A 28 8.02 -0.58 10.17
CA PRO A 28 6.73 -0.63 10.86
C PRO A 28 5.63 0.08 10.09
N VAL A 29 4.61 -0.69 9.70
CA VAL A 29 3.40 -0.18 9.06
C VAL A 29 2.46 0.42 10.11
N LEU A 30 2.09 1.69 9.95
CA LEU A 30 1.15 2.41 10.81
C LEU A 30 -0.31 2.06 10.49
N SER A 31 -0.63 1.94 9.20
CA SER A 31 -1.98 1.61 8.74
C SER A 31 -1.95 0.95 7.36
N VAL A 32 -2.80 -0.03 7.13
CA VAL A 32 -3.05 -0.60 5.80
C VAL A 32 -4.52 -0.40 5.47
N LYS A 33 -4.79 -0.07 4.21
CA LYS A 33 -6.14 0.11 3.69
C LYS A 33 -6.23 -0.39 2.26
N LEU A 34 -6.75 -1.60 2.07
CA LEU A 34 -7.01 -2.13 0.75
C LEU A 34 -8.35 -1.67 0.18
N VAL A 35 -8.40 -1.37 -1.12
CA VAL A 35 -9.61 -0.99 -1.84
C VAL A 35 -9.92 -2.05 -2.90
N SER A 36 -10.81 -2.96 -2.53
CA SER A 36 -11.39 -3.97 -3.42
C SER A 36 -12.83 -3.61 -3.78
N ASP A 37 -13.20 -3.73 -5.05
CA ASP A 37 -14.58 -3.58 -5.51
C ASP A 37 -15.32 -4.88 -5.20
N ARG A 38 -16.20 -4.83 -4.19
CA ARG A 38 -16.99 -5.98 -3.72
C ARG A 38 -18.22 -6.22 -4.58
N ASP A 39 -18.66 -5.23 -5.36
CA ASP A 39 -19.92 -5.27 -6.11
C ASP A 39 -19.80 -6.03 -7.44
N THR A 40 -18.66 -5.91 -8.13
CA THR A 40 -18.42 -6.60 -9.41
C THR A 40 -17.64 -7.91 -9.28
N GLY A 41 -17.12 -8.22 -8.09
CA GLY A 41 -16.18 -9.32 -7.86
C GLY A 41 -14.82 -9.14 -8.57
N ARG A 42 -14.60 -8.00 -9.23
CA ARG A 42 -13.34 -7.64 -9.88
C ARG A 42 -12.60 -6.70 -8.95
N ALA A 43 -11.63 -7.20 -8.18
CA ALA A 43 -10.86 -6.26 -7.37
C ALA A 43 -10.14 -5.26 -8.30
N ARG A 44 -10.28 -3.98 -7.97
CA ARG A 44 -9.58 -2.90 -8.66
C ARG A 44 -8.06 -2.97 -8.47
N GLY A 45 -7.62 -3.84 -7.56
CA GLY A 45 -6.23 -4.22 -7.39
C GLY A 45 -5.39 -3.11 -6.81
N PHE A 46 -5.95 -2.28 -5.92
CA PHE A 46 -5.17 -1.22 -5.29
C PHE A 46 -5.50 -1.01 -3.82
N GLY A 47 -4.58 -0.36 -3.10
CA GLY A 47 -4.67 -0.05 -1.69
C GLY A 47 -3.66 1.02 -1.28
N PHE A 48 -3.71 1.37 0.00
CA PHE A 48 -2.89 2.40 0.61
C PHE A 48 -2.27 1.84 1.88
N VAL A 49 -0.99 2.14 2.11
CA VAL A 49 -0.22 1.79 3.30
C VAL A 49 0.32 3.07 3.89
N GLU A 50 0.41 3.18 5.21
CA GLU A 50 0.99 4.33 5.90
C GLU A 50 2.21 3.85 6.68
N MET A 51 3.38 4.43 6.41
CA MET A 51 4.67 4.11 7.04
C MET A 51 5.47 5.39 7.31
N ASP A 52 6.66 5.31 7.92
CA ASP A 52 7.53 6.49 8.03
C ASP A 52 8.23 6.82 6.68
N ASP A 53 8.58 8.10 6.47
CA ASP A 53 9.11 8.62 5.20
C ASP A 53 10.33 7.85 4.69
N ALA A 54 11.26 7.52 5.59
CA ALA A 54 12.49 6.81 5.24
C ALA A 54 12.22 5.39 4.71
N GLU A 55 11.27 4.69 5.33
CA GLU A 55 10.91 3.30 5.03
C GLU A 55 10.01 3.24 3.80
N ALA A 56 9.14 4.25 3.64
CA ALA A 56 8.24 4.37 2.51
C ALA A 56 8.99 4.47 1.18
N VAL A 57 10.03 5.29 1.10
CA VAL A 57 10.85 5.44 -0.11
C VAL A 57 11.55 4.12 -0.46
N ALA A 58 12.19 3.48 0.52
CA ALA A 58 12.87 2.20 0.31
C ALA A 58 11.91 1.09 -0.15
N ALA A 59 10.72 1.01 0.46
CA ALA A 59 9.70 0.04 0.07
C ALA A 59 9.14 0.32 -1.33
N ILE A 60 8.93 1.58 -1.70
CA ILE A 60 8.50 1.96 -3.06
C ILE A 60 9.54 1.52 -4.08
N GLU A 61 10.80 1.88 -3.91
CA GLU A 61 11.85 1.53 -4.89
C GLU A 61 12.08 0.02 -5.01
N ALA A 62 11.91 -0.73 -3.92
CA ALA A 62 12.13 -2.18 -3.91
C ALA A 62 10.91 -2.99 -4.39
N LEU A 63 9.68 -2.53 -4.11
CA LEU A 63 8.44 -3.23 -4.44
C LEU A 63 7.76 -2.72 -5.71
N ASP A 64 8.11 -1.52 -6.19
CA ASP A 64 7.57 -1.01 -7.46
C ASP A 64 8.07 -1.86 -8.63
N ASN A 65 7.14 -2.29 -9.48
CA ASN A 65 7.35 -3.24 -10.56
C ASN A 65 7.69 -4.68 -10.12
N ALA A 66 7.46 -5.03 -8.86
CA ALA A 66 7.58 -6.43 -8.42
C ALA A 66 6.54 -7.32 -9.12
N SER A 67 6.94 -8.50 -9.60
CA SER A 67 6.02 -9.46 -10.21
C SER A 67 5.33 -10.30 -9.14
N PHE A 68 4.00 -10.20 -9.03
CA PHE A 68 3.20 -10.96 -8.07
C PHE A 68 2.00 -11.59 -8.76
N GLY A 69 1.90 -12.93 -8.71
CA GLY A 69 0.81 -13.67 -9.34
C GLY A 69 0.69 -13.46 -10.86
N GLY A 70 1.80 -13.23 -11.56
CA GLY A 70 1.82 -12.94 -13.00
C GLY A 70 1.42 -11.50 -13.36
N ARG A 71 1.31 -10.60 -12.38
CA ARG A 71 1.04 -9.17 -12.57
C ARG A 71 2.15 -8.32 -11.96
N THR A 72 2.46 -7.20 -12.60
CA THR A 72 3.46 -6.24 -12.12
C THR A 72 2.83 -5.31 -11.09
N LEU A 73 3.13 -5.50 -9.81
CA LEU A 73 2.70 -4.59 -8.76
C LEU A 73 3.23 -3.18 -9.07
N ARG A 74 2.39 -2.17 -8.81
CA ARG A 74 2.80 -0.78 -8.82
C ARG A 74 2.84 -0.28 -7.40
N VAL A 75 4.00 0.17 -6.95
CA VAL A 75 4.13 0.78 -5.63
C VAL A 75 4.59 2.20 -5.85
N ASN A 76 3.89 3.17 -5.29
CA ASN A 76 4.19 4.58 -5.48
C ASN A 76 3.92 5.35 -4.21
N GLU A 77 4.50 6.54 -4.09
CA GLU A 77 4.14 7.45 -3.01
C GLU A 77 2.68 7.89 -3.18
N ALA A 78 1.81 7.49 -2.25
CA ALA A 78 0.49 8.07 -2.17
C ALA A 78 0.63 9.45 -1.55
N ARG A 79 0.21 10.49 -2.29
CA ARG A 79 0.16 11.84 -1.72
C ARG A 79 -0.68 11.81 -0.44
N PRO A 80 -0.15 12.34 0.68
CA PRO A 80 -0.79 12.21 1.97
C PRO A 80 -2.18 12.86 1.91
N ARG A 81 -3.17 12.13 2.43
CA ARG A 81 -4.40 12.75 2.85
C ARG A 81 -4.01 13.62 4.04
N ALA A 82 -4.07 14.95 3.87
CA ALA A 82 -3.65 15.92 4.87
C ALA A 82 -4.08 15.49 6.29
N PRO A 83 -3.21 15.65 7.29
CA PRO A 83 -3.48 15.18 8.65
C PRO A 83 -4.84 15.73 9.08
N ARG A 84 -5.75 14.84 9.47
CA ARG A 84 -6.99 15.28 10.11
C ARG A 84 -6.55 16.05 11.37
N PRO A 85 -6.83 17.36 11.47
CA PRO A 85 -6.52 18.07 12.69
C PRO A 85 -7.26 17.38 13.84
N PRO A 86 -6.63 17.24 15.02
CA PRO A 86 -7.29 16.67 16.18
C PRO A 86 -8.59 17.45 16.42
N ARG A 87 -9.71 16.73 16.52
CA ARG A 87 -10.97 17.32 16.99
C ARG A 87 -10.77 17.65 18.47
N TYR A 88 -10.44 18.90 18.74
CA TYR A 88 -10.58 19.50 20.07
C TYR A 88 -11.94 20.18 20.16
#